data_AF-A0A2K3PLC1-F1
#
_entry.id   AF-A0A2K3PLC1-F1
#
_cell.length_a   1.000
_cell.length_b   1.000
_cell.length_c   1.000
_cell.angle_alpha   90.00
_cell.angle_beta   90.00
_cell.angle_gamma   90.00
#
_symmetry.space_group_name_H-M   'P 1'
#
loop_
_entity.id
_entity.type
_entity.pdbx_description
1 polymer ?
#
loop_
_entity_poly.entity_id
_entity_poly.type
_entity_poly.pdbx_seq_one_letter_code
_entity_poly.pdbx_strand_id
1 'polypeptide(L)'
;STTEEDLIVDPVESPEILDDFELPQEEAVDIKDMQVNKLKLSRRINHFKTPYTCTDKISGKWHNLVESHVSVSANVNVNAIQVEIQNPCRQGKKLLVLDIDYTLFDHRSTAENPLQLMRPYLHEFLTAVYAEYDIMIWSATSMKWINLKMSQLGVLDNPNYKITALLDHLAMITVQTASRGVFDCKPLGLIWAQFPEFYSASNTIMFDDLRRNFVMNPQNGLTIRPFRKAHANRDSDQELVKLTQYLLAIAELDDLSHLDHSKWESFSEDTGKRRRHR
;
A
#
# COMPACT_ATOMS: atom_id res chain seq x y z
N SER A 1 6.85 -59.37 32.07
CA SER A 1 5.61 -58.62 32.35
C SER A 1 6.01 -57.41 33.14
N THR A 2 6.17 -56.29 32.45
CA THR A 2 6.50 -54.97 33.00
C THR A 2 5.66 -54.02 32.16
N THR A 3 4.67 -53.45 32.82
CA THR A 3 3.65 -52.55 32.28
C THR A 3 4.32 -51.27 31.79
N GLU A 4 4.06 -50.92 30.53
CA GLU A 4 4.32 -49.59 29.99
C GLU A 4 3.34 -48.62 30.67
N GLU A 5 3.86 -47.68 31.44
CA GLU A 5 3.09 -46.54 31.93
C GLU A 5 3.09 -45.48 30.84
N ASP A 6 1.95 -45.33 30.17
CA ASP A 6 1.69 -44.24 29.23
C ASP A 6 1.77 -42.90 29.98
N LEU A 7 2.81 -42.12 29.67
CA LEU A 7 2.94 -40.74 30.10
C LEU A 7 1.97 -39.89 29.28
N ILE A 8 0.76 -39.67 29.79
CA ILE A 8 -0.20 -38.73 29.21
C ILE A 8 0.38 -37.32 29.42
N VAL A 9 0.96 -36.76 28.36
CA VAL A 9 1.31 -35.33 28.31
C VAL A 9 0.05 -34.61 27.86
N ASP A 10 -0.60 -33.90 28.78
CA ASP A 10 -1.70 -33.01 28.43
C ASP A 10 -1.23 -32.03 27.33
N PRO A 11 -2.00 -31.82 26.25
CA PRO A 11 -1.66 -30.82 25.26
C PRO A 11 -1.62 -29.46 25.96
N VAL A 12 -0.43 -28.88 26.04
CA VAL A 12 -0.25 -27.48 26.45
C VAL A 12 -1.09 -26.65 25.50
N GLU A 13 -2.17 -26.06 26.02
CA GLU A 13 -2.95 -25.08 25.27
C GLU A 13 -1.98 -23.99 24.78
N SER A 14 -1.83 -23.91 23.46
CA SER A 14 -1.10 -22.82 22.83
C SER A 14 -1.71 -21.51 23.34
N PRO A 15 -0.91 -20.58 23.87
CA PRO A 15 -1.44 -19.30 24.33
C PRO A 15 -2.22 -18.66 23.18
N GLU A 16 -3.46 -18.23 23.46
CA GLU A 16 -4.26 -17.44 22.53
C GLU A 16 -3.40 -16.29 22.02
N ILE A 17 -3.12 -16.31 20.71
CA ILE A 17 -2.47 -15.19 20.05
C ILE A 17 -3.52 -14.08 20.06
N LEU A 18 -3.39 -13.14 21.00
CA LEU A 18 -4.17 -11.91 21.02
C LEU A 18 -4.06 -11.25 19.65
N ASP A 19 -5.21 -11.06 19.01
CA ASP A 19 -5.37 -10.29 17.80
C ASP A 19 -5.06 -8.82 18.14
N ASP A 20 -4.01 -8.25 17.55
CA ASP A 20 -3.57 -6.86 17.75
C ASP A 20 -4.61 -5.82 17.24
N PHE A 21 -5.86 -6.23 16.99
CA PHE A 21 -6.97 -5.39 16.56
C PHE A 21 -8.16 -5.30 17.52
N GLU A 22 -8.10 -5.92 18.70
CA GLU A 22 -8.93 -5.51 19.83
C GLU A 22 -8.07 -4.74 20.85
N LEU A 23 -7.77 -3.48 20.53
CA LEU A 23 -7.52 -2.51 21.60
C LEU A 23 -8.80 -2.45 22.43
N PRO A 24 -8.72 -2.54 23.78
CA PRO A 24 -9.83 -2.13 24.62
C PRO A 24 -10.27 -0.75 24.12
N GLN A 25 -11.57 -0.49 24.03
CA GLN A 25 -12.03 0.89 24.03
C GLN A 25 -11.45 1.50 25.30
N GLU A 26 -10.32 2.22 25.18
CA GLU A 26 -9.78 2.97 26.29
C GLU A 26 -10.92 3.87 26.73
N GLU A 27 -11.37 3.65 27.97
CA GLU A 27 -12.28 4.55 28.66
C GLU A 27 -11.76 5.96 28.40
N ALA A 28 -12.63 6.82 27.86
CA ALA A 28 -12.29 8.19 27.57
C ALA A 28 -11.63 8.83 28.80
N VAL A 29 -10.30 8.92 28.77
CA VAL A 29 -9.57 9.62 29.82
C VAL A 29 -9.93 11.08 29.65
N ASP A 30 -10.72 11.58 30.58
CA ASP A 30 -11.19 12.95 30.60
C ASP A 30 -9.97 13.88 30.65
N ILE A 31 -9.54 14.38 29.49
CA ILE A 31 -8.38 15.27 29.37
C ILE A 31 -8.79 16.60 29.99
N LYS A 32 -8.58 16.71 31.31
CA LYS A 32 -8.67 17.97 32.03
C LYS A 32 -7.80 19.00 31.30
N ASP A 33 -8.47 20.05 30.87
CA ASP A 33 -7.94 21.24 30.22
C ASP A 33 -7.42 21.12 28.78
N MET A 34 -8.33 20.74 27.89
CA MET A 34 -8.24 20.98 26.43
C MET A 34 -7.74 22.41 26.08
N GLN A 35 -8.09 23.43 26.86
CA GLN A 35 -7.63 24.81 26.65
C GLN A 35 -6.14 25.00 27.02
N VAL A 36 -5.66 24.35 28.07
CA VAL A 36 -4.24 24.40 28.46
C VAL A 36 -3.39 23.69 27.41
N ASN A 37 -3.86 22.56 26.85
CA ASN A 37 -3.16 21.86 25.77
C ASN A 37 -3.19 22.62 24.44
N LYS A 38 -4.30 23.29 24.09
CA LYS A 38 -4.34 24.21 22.92
C LYS A 38 -3.39 25.39 23.10
N LEU A 39 -3.29 25.95 24.30
CA LEU A 39 -2.36 27.04 24.61
C LEU A 39 -0.90 26.58 24.62
N LYS A 40 -0.60 25.37 25.09
CA LYS A 40 0.73 24.75 25.00
C LYS A 40 1.13 24.50 23.54
N LEU A 41 0.21 24.00 22.69
CA LEU A 41 0.42 23.85 21.25
C LEU A 41 0.68 25.21 20.58
N SER A 42 -0.16 26.21 20.87
CA SER A 42 -0.06 27.55 20.30
C SER A 42 1.23 28.28 20.74
N ARG A 43 1.70 28.05 21.97
CA ARG A 43 3.01 28.55 22.44
C ARG A 43 4.18 27.86 21.73
N ARG A 44 4.10 26.56 21.45
CA ARG A 44 5.13 25.81 20.70
C ARG A 44 5.19 26.24 19.24
N ILE A 45 4.04 26.52 18.61
CA ILE A 45 3.94 27.08 17.25
C ILE A 45 4.59 28.47 17.18
N ASN A 46 4.39 29.31 18.20
CA ASN A 46 4.97 30.65 18.24
C ASN A 46 6.47 30.68 18.61
N HIS A 47 6.99 29.65 19.29
CA HIS A 47 8.41 29.54 19.65
C HIS A 47 9.31 29.12 18.48
N PHE A 48 8.75 28.56 17.39
CA PHE A 48 9.47 28.17 16.19
C PHE A 48 9.18 29.09 14.99
N LYS A 49 8.93 30.39 15.25
CA LYS A 49 9.10 31.41 14.20
C LYS A 49 10.59 31.60 13.91
N THR A 50 11.18 30.68 13.17
CA THR A 50 12.39 30.99 12.40
C THR A 50 12.01 31.89 11.23
N PRO A 51 12.76 32.97 10.96
CA PRO A 51 12.49 33.90 9.88
C PRO A 51 12.99 33.30 8.56
N TYR A 52 12.34 32.23 8.11
CA TYR A 52 12.41 31.80 6.73
C TYR A 52 10.98 31.64 6.25
N THR A 53 10.47 32.74 5.69
CA THR A 53 9.39 32.70 4.72
C THR A 53 9.87 31.81 3.58
N CYS A 54 9.51 30.53 3.62
CA CYS A 54 9.68 29.62 2.50
C CYS A 54 8.63 29.95 1.45
N THR A 55 8.83 31.06 0.75
CA THR A 55 8.10 31.42 -0.47
C THR A 55 8.85 31.06 -1.74
N ASP A 56 10.12 30.65 -1.66
CA ASP A 56 10.92 30.45 -2.86
C ASP A 56 11.57 29.06 -2.91
N LYS A 57 11.05 28.24 -3.84
CA LYS A 57 11.64 27.04 -4.48
C LYS A 57 11.31 25.63 -3.96
N ILE A 58 10.20 25.44 -3.25
CA ILE A 58 9.39 24.19 -3.32
C ILE A 58 7.89 24.55 -3.46
N SER A 59 7.61 25.67 -4.14
CA SER A 59 6.29 26.25 -4.29
C SER A 59 5.81 26.10 -5.74
N GLY A 60 4.79 25.26 -5.97
CA GLY A 60 4.08 25.31 -7.25
C GLY A 60 3.08 24.22 -7.60
N LYS A 61 3.21 22.98 -7.09
CA LYS A 61 2.38 21.87 -7.63
C LYS A 61 1.59 21.00 -6.65
N TRP A 62 1.68 21.20 -5.34
CA TRP A 62 0.90 20.41 -4.38
C TRP A 62 -0.49 20.99 -4.07
N HIS A 63 -0.70 22.29 -4.33
CA HIS A 63 -1.98 22.95 -4.03
C HIS A 63 -3.07 22.78 -5.11
N ASN A 64 -2.73 22.28 -6.32
CA ASN A 64 -3.64 22.31 -7.47
C ASN A 64 -4.20 20.94 -7.91
N LEU A 65 -4.04 19.88 -7.10
CA LEU A 65 -4.40 18.51 -7.49
C LEU A 65 -5.36 17.80 -6.53
N VAL A 66 -6.05 18.55 -5.69
CA VAL A 66 -7.10 18.01 -4.83
C VAL A 66 -8.39 18.75 -5.11
N GLU A 67 -9.49 18.03 -5.29
CA GLU A 67 -10.84 18.60 -5.31
C GLU A 67 -10.94 19.67 -4.23
N SER A 68 -11.61 20.79 -4.52
CA SER A 68 -11.72 22.01 -3.69
C SER A 68 -12.26 21.81 -2.25
N HIS A 69 -12.38 20.57 -1.77
CA HIS A 69 -13.01 20.15 -0.52
C HIS A 69 -12.12 19.25 0.37
N VAL A 70 -10.83 19.11 0.08
CA VAL A 70 -9.89 18.34 0.90
C VAL A 70 -8.91 19.27 1.61
N SER A 71 -8.95 19.28 2.94
CA SER A 71 -7.95 19.92 3.78
C SER A 71 -6.89 18.89 4.19
N VAL A 72 -5.65 19.11 3.76
CA VAL A 72 -4.53 18.27 4.14
C VAL A 72 -3.94 18.80 5.45
N SER A 73 -4.18 18.10 6.55
CA SER A 73 -3.48 18.34 7.81
C SER A 73 -2.18 17.52 7.79
N ALA A 74 -1.15 18.06 7.13
CA ALA A 74 0.15 17.41 7.05
C ALA A 74 0.86 17.47 8.41
N ASN A 75 0.59 16.50 9.28
CA ASN A 75 1.39 16.26 10.49
C ASN A 75 2.66 15.45 10.21
N VAL A 76 2.84 15.02 8.96
CA VAL A 76 3.97 14.20 8.53
C VAL A 76 4.97 15.08 7.80
N ASN A 77 6.17 15.17 8.36
CA ASN A 77 7.30 15.77 7.66
C ASN A 77 7.77 14.79 6.59
N VAL A 78 7.23 14.91 5.37
CA VAL A 78 7.59 14.05 4.22
C VAL A 78 9.09 14.05 3.92
N ASN A 79 9.83 15.09 4.31
CA ASN A 79 11.29 15.16 4.18
C ASN A 79 12.04 14.34 5.24
N ALA A 80 11.36 13.90 6.32
CA ALA A 80 11.93 13.08 7.37
C ALA A 80 11.75 11.57 7.12
N ILE A 81 10.87 11.19 6.19
CA ILE A 81 10.68 9.79 5.81
C ILE A 81 11.66 9.46 4.70
N GLN A 82 12.60 8.58 4.98
CA GLN A 82 13.53 8.05 3.99
C GLN A 82 13.07 6.64 3.60
N VAL A 83 12.81 6.42 2.31
CA VAL A 83 12.49 5.10 1.76
C VAL A 83 13.77 4.29 1.69
N GLU A 84 13.82 3.19 2.44
CA GLU A 84 14.94 2.26 2.42
C GLU A 84 14.85 1.36 1.19
N ILE A 85 15.87 1.43 0.33
CA ILE A 85 15.96 0.62 -0.88
C ILE A 85 16.52 -0.75 -0.52
N GLN A 86 15.74 -1.80 -0.79
CA GLN A 86 16.18 -3.19 -0.67
C GLN A 86 16.86 -3.69 -1.95
N ASN A 87 16.33 -3.27 -3.11
CA ASN A 87 16.87 -3.60 -4.42
C ASN A 87 16.86 -2.34 -5.30
N PRO A 88 17.88 -2.11 -6.14
CA PRO A 88 18.04 -0.86 -6.87
C PRO A 88 16.87 -0.59 -7.83
N CYS A 89 16.51 0.68 -7.98
CA CYS A 89 15.66 1.15 -9.08
C CYS A 89 16.36 0.86 -10.42
N ARG A 90 15.63 0.31 -11.38
CA ARG A 90 16.15 -0.12 -12.68
C ARG A 90 15.80 0.92 -13.74
N GLN A 91 16.80 1.33 -14.50
CA GLN A 91 16.62 2.33 -15.54
C GLN A 91 15.56 1.90 -16.57
N GLY A 92 14.63 2.81 -16.88
CA GLY A 92 13.58 2.61 -17.88
C GLY A 92 12.41 1.75 -17.42
N LYS A 93 12.42 1.24 -16.18
CA LYS A 93 11.27 0.50 -15.62
C LYS A 93 10.25 1.46 -15.03
N LYS A 94 8.98 1.07 -15.14
CA LYS A 94 7.85 1.78 -14.52
C LYS A 94 7.75 1.41 -13.03
N LEU A 95 6.90 2.06 -12.27
CA LEU A 95 6.68 1.73 -10.86
C LEU A 95 5.30 1.12 -10.64
N LEU A 96 5.27 -0.04 -9.99
CA LEU A 96 4.08 -0.67 -9.45
C LEU A 96 4.12 -0.62 -7.92
N VAL A 97 3.16 0.08 -7.32
CA VAL A 97 2.97 0.11 -5.86
C VAL A 97 1.82 -0.81 -5.49
N LEU A 98 2.04 -1.75 -4.58
CA LEU A 98 1.04 -2.73 -4.18
C LEU A 98 0.71 -2.58 -2.69
N ASP A 99 -0.58 -2.48 -2.39
CA ASP A 99 -1.08 -2.79 -1.06
C ASP A 99 -0.97 -4.31 -0.76
N ILE A 100 -1.17 -4.69 0.50
CA ILE A 100 -1.05 -6.07 0.97
C ILE A 100 -2.42 -6.70 1.24
N ASP A 101 -3.15 -6.14 2.21
CA ASP A 101 -4.35 -6.75 2.78
C ASP A 101 -5.50 -6.75 1.78
N TYR A 102 -6.08 -7.92 1.48
CA TYR A 102 -7.07 -8.10 0.40
C TYR A 102 -6.57 -7.79 -1.02
N THR A 103 -5.35 -7.27 -1.18
CA THR A 103 -4.71 -7.08 -2.47
C THR A 103 -3.94 -8.33 -2.87
N LEU A 104 -2.98 -8.77 -2.04
CA LEU A 104 -2.10 -9.92 -2.31
C LEU A 104 -2.50 -11.18 -1.52
N PHE A 105 -3.26 -11.03 -0.44
CA PHE A 105 -3.70 -12.17 0.38
C PHE A 105 -4.94 -11.83 1.24
N ASP A 106 -5.61 -12.87 1.74
CA ASP A 106 -6.72 -12.73 2.69
C ASP A 106 -6.20 -12.65 4.14
N HIS A 107 -6.20 -11.45 4.71
CA HIS A 107 -5.71 -11.21 6.07
C HIS A 107 -6.69 -11.56 7.18
N ARG A 108 -7.95 -11.88 6.87
CA ARG A 108 -9.02 -12.10 7.87
C ARG A 108 -9.37 -13.57 8.06
N SER A 109 -9.15 -14.42 7.08
CA SER A 109 -9.38 -15.86 7.25
C SER A 109 -8.26 -16.50 8.05
N THR A 110 -8.61 -17.50 8.86
CA THR A 110 -7.65 -18.38 9.51
C THR A 110 -7.21 -19.50 8.56
N ALA A 111 -5.96 -19.94 8.69
CA ALA A 111 -5.39 -21.03 7.91
C ALA A 111 -4.24 -21.69 8.68
N GLU A 112 -4.05 -22.99 8.50
CA GLU A 112 -2.89 -23.71 9.06
C GLU A 112 -1.58 -23.32 8.34
N ASN A 113 -1.69 -22.96 7.07
CA ASN A 113 -0.56 -22.54 6.25
C ASN A 113 -0.86 -21.16 5.62
N PRO A 114 0.00 -20.14 5.82
CA PRO A 114 -0.17 -18.81 5.23
C PRO A 114 -0.37 -18.81 3.70
N LEU A 115 0.17 -19.79 2.98
CA LEU A 115 0.03 -19.93 1.52
C LEU A 115 -1.41 -20.24 1.07
N GLN A 116 -2.25 -20.77 1.98
CA GLN A 116 -3.68 -20.96 1.71
C GLN A 116 -4.41 -19.61 1.61
N LEU A 117 -3.92 -18.59 2.30
CA LEU A 117 -4.45 -17.22 2.29
C LEU A 117 -3.88 -16.37 1.14
N MET A 118 -2.79 -16.82 0.52
CA MET A 118 -2.18 -16.15 -0.64
C MET A 118 -3.19 -16.06 -1.78
N ARG A 119 -3.32 -14.86 -2.36
CA ARG A 119 -4.15 -14.68 -3.55
C ARG A 119 -3.59 -15.54 -4.70
N PRO A 120 -4.46 -16.26 -5.44
CA PRO A 120 -4.03 -17.05 -6.59
C PRO A 120 -3.18 -16.25 -7.56
N TYR A 121 -2.16 -16.90 -8.12
CA TYR A 121 -1.24 -16.36 -9.12
C TYR A 121 -0.33 -15.22 -8.64
N LEU A 122 -0.14 -15.05 -7.32
CA LEU A 122 0.69 -13.97 -6.77
C LEU A 122 2.11 -13.96 -7.35
N HIS A 123 2.81 -15.10 -7.35
CA HIS A 123 4.19 -15.16 -7.80
C HIS A 123 4.32 -15.05 -9.32
N GLU A 124 3.38 -15.63 -10.06
CA GLU A 124 3.29 -15.53 -11.50
C GLU A 124 3.05 -14.08 -11.93
N PHE A 125 2.14 -13.38 -11.25
CA PHE A 125 1.89 -11.95 -11.43
C PHE A 125 3.15 -11.13 -11.16
N LEU A 126 3.77 -11.27 -9.98
CA LEU A 126 4.97 -10.50 -9.61
C LEU A 126 6.14 -10.77 -10.55
N THR A 127 6.35 -12.03 -10.95
CA THR A 127 7.39 -12.41 -11.91
C THR A 127 7.16 -11.75 -13.26
N ALA A 128 5.93 -11.81 -13.79
CA ALA A 128 5.60 -11.26 -15.09
C ALA A 128 5.73 -9.72 -15.11
N VAL A 129 5.18 -9.04 -14.11
CA VAL A 129 5.22 -7.56 -14.07
C VAL A 129 6.60 -7.04 -13.74
N TYR A 130 7.44 -7.80 -13.02
CA TYR A 130 8.82 -7.40 -12.75
C TYR A 130 9.65 -7.21 -14.02
N ALA A 131 9.27 -7.82 -15.14
CA ALA A 131 9.88 -7.56 -16.44
C ALA A 131 9.80 -6.08 -16.81
N GLU A 132 8.73 -5.36 -16.46
CA GLU A 132 8.49 -3.96 -16.87
C GLU A 132 8.38 -2.96 -15.73
N TYR A 133 8.17 -3.44 -14.50
CA TYR A 133 7.92 -2.62 -13.33
C TYR A 133 8.91 -2.94 -12.21
N ASP A 134 9.49 -1.90 -11.62
CA ASP A 134 9.95 -1.97 -10.24
C ASP A 134 8.75 -2.04 -9.30
N ILE A 135 8.90 -2.79 -8.21
CA ILE A 135 7.80 -3.17 -7.35
C ILE A 135 8.09 -2.65 -5.94
N MET A 136 7.18 -1.81 -5.43
CA MET A 136 7.20 -1.37 -4.04
C MET A 136 5.94 -1.87 -3.33
N ILE A 137 6.10 -2.31 -2.08
CA ILE A 137 4.97 -2.73 -1.23
C ILE A 137 4.67 -1.59 -0.26
N TRP A 138 3.41 -1.16 -0.17
CA TRP A 138 3.00 -0.12 0.77
C TRP A 138 1.76 -0.55 1.55
N SER A 139 1.91 -0.81 2.84
CA SER A 139 0.81 -1.22 3.74
C SER A 139 0.53 -0.18 4.82
N ALA A 140 -0.72 -0.15 5.30
CA ALA A 140 -1.14 0.63 6.45
C ALA A 140 -0.82 -0.04 7.81
N THR A 141 0.03 -1.06 7.82
CA THR A 141 0.52 -1.75 9.03
C THR A 141 1.94 -1.33 9.37
N SER A 142 2.54 -1.88 10.42
CA SER A 142 3.94 -1.61 10.78
C SER A 142 4.93 -2.41 9.92
N MET A 143 6.14 -1.88 9.75
CA MET A 143 7.22 -2.57 9.03
C MET A 143 7.47 -4.00 9.53
N LYS A 144 7.27 -4.28 10.83
CA LYS A 144 7.36 -5.63 11.41
C LYS A 144 6.35 -6.58 10.75
N TRP A 145 5.09 -6.16 10.65
CA TRP A 145 4.02 -6.95 10.06
C TRP A 145 4.21 -7.15 8.55
N ILE A 146 4.66 -6.10 7.84
CA ILE A 146 4.99 -6.19 6.42
C ILE A 146 6.07 -7.25 6.18
N ASN A 147 7.19 -7.18 6.89
CA ASN A 147 8.28 -8.16 6.73
C ASN A 147 7.82 -9.59 7.04
N LEU A 148 7.07 -9.77 8.13
CA LEU A 148 6.54 -11.08 8.50
C LEU A 148 5.64 -11.66 7.41
N LYS A 149 4.65 -10.90 6.94
CA LYS A 149 3.68 -11.38 5.93
C LYS A 149 4.34 -11.60 4.57
N MET A 150 5.17 -10.67 4.11
CA MET A 150 5.85 -10.80 2.82
C MET A 150 6.89 -11.93 2.81
N SER A 151 7.53 -12.22 3.95
CA SER A 151 8.40 -13.41 4.09
C SER A 151 7.58 -14.71 4.10
N GLN A 152 6.49 -14.79 4.88
CA GLN A 152 5.62 -15.97 4.94
C GLN A 152 4.97 -16.31 3.60
N LEU A 153 4.64 -15.30 2.79
CA LEU A 153 4.12 -15.48 1.44
C LEU A 153 5.22 -15.73 0.40
N GLY A 154 6.50 -15.81 0.80
CA GLY A 154 7.63 -16.03 -0.12
C GLY A 154 7.90 -14.87 -1.09
N VAL A 155 7.40 -13.66 -0.78
CA VAL A 155 7.52 -12.47 -1.64
C VAL A 155 8.92 -11.86 -1.57
N LEU A 156 9.55 -11.84 -0.38
CA LEU A 156 10.86 -11.19 -0.20
C LEU A 156 12.04 -12.04 -0.71
N ASP A 157 11.90 -13.37 -0.72
CA ASP A 157 12.98 -14.31 -1.03
C ASP A 157 12.81 -15.02 -2.39
N ASN A 158 11.96 -14.49 -3.28
CA ASN A 158 11.75 -15.09 -4.58
C ASN A 158 12.95 -14.84 -5.53
N PRO A 159 13.44 -15.87 -6.27
CA PRO A 159 14.53 -15.69 -7.23
C PRO A 159 14.10 -15.00 -8.54
N ASN A 160 12.80 -15.00 -8.87
CA ASN A 160 12.31 -14.56 -10.18
C ASN A 160 11.96 -13.07 -10.26
N TYR A 161 11.90 -12.38 -9.12
CA TYR A 161 11.66 -10.93 -9.05
C TYR A 161 12.30 -10.35 -7.80
N LYS A 162 12.32 -9.02 -7.70
CA LYS A 162 12.82 -8.29 -6.53
C LYS A 162 11.87 -7.17 -6.13
N ILE A 163 11.76 -6.95 -4.83
CA ILE A 163 11.02 -5.83 -4.25
C ILE A 163 12.00 -4.68 -4.02
N THR A 164 11.73 -3.53 -4.62
CA THR A 164 12.60 -2.35 -4.58
C THR A 164 12.61 -1.73 -3.18
N ALA A 165 11.44 -1.56 -2.57
CA ALA A 165 11.30 -0.98 -1.23
C ALA A 165 9.99 -1.40 -0.56
N LEU A 166 9.98 -1.31 0.76
CA LEU A 166 8.79 -1.49 1.62
C LEU A 166 8.45 -0.15 2.27
N LEU A 167 7.17 0.20 2.30
CA LEU A 167 6.64 1.38 2.97
C LEU A 167 5.53 0.97 3.93
N ASP A 168 5.53 1.56 5.13
CA ASP A 168 4.57 1.24 6.18
C ASP A 168 3.66 2.44 6.50
N HIS A 169 2.84 2.31 7.53
CA HIS A 169 1.91 3.36 7.95
C HIS A 169 2.60 4.69 8.30
N LEU A 170 3.87 4.70 8.70
CA LEU A 170 4.58 5.95 9.01
C LEU A 170 4.81 6.81 7.76
N ALA A 171 4.78 6.20 6.57
CA ALA A 171 4.86 6.92 5.31
C ALA A 171 3.50 7.51 4.87
N MET A 172 2.39 7.12 5.51
CA MET A 172 1.06 7.63 5.18
C MET A 172 0.82 9.03 5.75
N ILE A 173 -0.13 9.76 5.17
CA ILE A 173 -0.53 11.08 5.66
C ILE A 173 -2.01 11.11 6.02
N THR A 174 -2.33 11.84 7.08
CA THR A 174 -3.71 12.10 7.48
C THR A 174 -4.30 13.23 6.65
N VAL A 175 -5.44 12.97 6.02
CA VAL A 175 -6.23 13.95 5.27
C VAL A 175 -7.59 14.12 5.94
N GLN A 176 -8.14 15.32 5.81
CA GLN A 176 -9.50 15.62 6.27
C GLN A 176 -10.34 16.04 5.08
N THR A 177 -11.52 15.45 4.96
CA THR A 177 -12.50 15.80 3.92
C THR A 177 -13.83 16.09 4.58
N ALA A 178 -14.60 17.02 4.00
CA ALA A 178 -15.93 17.34 4.50
C ALA A 178 -16.89 16.12 4.43
N SER A 179 -16.74 15.27 3.42
CA SER A 179 -17.66 14.15 3.15
C SER A 179 -17.28 12.84 3.85
N ARG A 180 -16.01 12.59 4.16
CA ARG A 180 -15.53 11.32 4.71
C ARG A 180 -14.81 11.46 6.06
N GLY A 181 -14.71 12.66 6.59
CA GLY A 181 -13.99 12.92 7.84
C GLY A 181 -12.48 12.78 7.67
N VAL A 182 -11.82 12.36 8.76
CA VAL A 182 -10.37 12.22 8.88
C VAL A 182 -9.96 10.79 8.58
N PHE A 183 -8.99 10.59 7.69
CA PHE A 183 -8.45 9.27 7.36
C PHE A 183 -7.02 9.38 6.82
N ASP A 184 -6.29 8.28 6.83
CA ASP A 184 -4.94 8.22 6.27
C ASP A 184 -4.93 7.74 4.81
N CYS A 185 -3.95 8.23 4.04
CA CYS A 185 -3.72 7.82 2.65
C CYS A 185 -2.23 7.67 2.34
N LYS A 186 -1.91 7.05 1.20
CA LYS A 186 -0.58 6.71 0.70
C LYS A 186 -0.18 7.68 -0.43
N PRO A 187 0.49 8.80 -0.14
CA PRO A 187 0.79 9.82 -1.15
C PRO A 187 1.97 9.40 -2.03
N LEU A 188 1.71 8.99 -3.28
CA LEU A 188 2.78 8.55 -4.20
C LEU A 188 3.87 9.61 -4.44
N GLY A 189 3.56 10.89 -4.29
CA GLY A 189 4.57 11.92 -4.44
C GLY A 189 5.64 11.94 -3.34
N LEU A 190 5.47 11.19 -2.24
CA LEU A 190 6.58 10.86 -1.33
C LEU A 190 7.67 10.07 -2.07
N ILE A 191 7.27 9.06 -2.85
CA ILE A 191 8.18 8.24 -3.65
C ILE A 191 8.79 9.07 -4.77
N TRP A 192 7.97 9.84 -5.50
CA TRP A 192 8.46 10.67 -6.62
C TRP A 192 9.43 11.76 -6.18
N ALA A 193 9.31 12.26 -4.95
CA ALA A 193 10.26 13.24 -4.42
C ALA A 193 11.63 12.64 -4.09
N GLN A 194 11.68 11.35 -3.74
CA GLN A 194 12.93 10.64 -3.40
C GLN A 194 13.62 10.00 -4.60
N PHE A 195 12.85 9.63 -5.63
CA PHE A 195 13.36 9.00 -6.85
C PHE A 195 12.89 9.74 -8.12
N PRO A 196 13.04 11.07 -8.22
CA PRO A 196 12.53 11.87 -9.33
C PRO A 196 13.16 11.51 -10.69
N GLU A 197 14.33 10.89 -10.70
CA GLU A 197 15.02 10.41 -11.89
C GLU A 197 14.43 9.11 -12.44
N PHE A 198 13.70 8.35 -11.62
CA PHE A 198 13.10 7.07 -12.02
C PHE A 198 11.58 7.16 -12.17
N TYR A 199 10.89 7.83 -11.23
CA TYR A 199 9.43 7.71 -11.12
C TYR A 199 8.72 9.05 -11.02
N SER A 200 7.54 9.10 -11.64
CA SER A 200 6.61 10.20 -11.57
C SER A 200 5.18 9.71 -11.80
N ALA A 201 4.22 10.64 -11.82
CA ALA A 201 2.83 10.33 -12.15
C ALA A 201 2.64 9.70 -13.53
N SER A 202 3.55 9.93 -14.50
CA SER A 202 3.40 9.39 -15.86
C SER A 202 3.77 7.91 -15.99
N ASN A 203 4.48 7.33 -15.01
CA ASN A 203 4.97 5.95 -15.10
C ASN A 203 4.73 5.13 -13.83
N THR A 204 3.89 5.62 -12.92
CA THR A 204 3.55 4.92 -11.68
C THR A 204 2.10 4.48 -11.69
N ILE A 205 1.84 3.25 -11.24
CA ILE A 205 0.49 2.75 -10.96
C ILE A 205 0.46 2.08 -9.58
N MET A 206 -0.64 2.24 -8.86
CA MET A 206 -0.83 1.72 -7.52
C MET A 206 -2.08 0.85 -7.44
N PHE A 207 -1.97 -0.36 -6.90
CA PHE A 207 -3.11 -1.25 -6.64
C PHE A 207 -3.41 -1.28 -5.15
N ASP A 208 -4.67 -1.02 -4.82
CA ASP A 208 -5.17 -1.02 -3.45
C ASP A 208 -6.68 -1.25 -3.50
N ASP A 209 -7.23 -2.09 -2.61
CA ASP A 209 -8.67 -2.38 -2.59
C ASP A 209 -9.48 -1.17 -2.06
N LEU A 210 -8.82 -0.22 -1.41
CA LEU A 210 -9.43 0.95 -0.81
C LEU A 210 -9.08 2.22 -1.59
N ARG A 211 -10.02 2.69 -2.41
CA ARG A 211 -9.90 3.94 -3.20
C ARG A 211 -9.45 5.17 -2.40
N ARG A 212 -9.71 5.23 -1.10
CA ARG A 212 -9.27 6.34 -0.23
C ARG A 212 -7.75 6.41 -0.08
N ASN A 213 -7.05 5.29 -0.19
CA ASN A 213 -5.60 5.23 0.03
C ASN A 213 -4.83 6.00 -1.04
N PHE A 214 -5.38 6.18 -2.24
CA PHE A 214 -4.79 6.98 -3.30
C PHE A 214 -5.61 8.24 -3.62
N VAL A 215 -6.32 8.79 -2.62
CA VAL A 215 -7.14 10.02 -2.81
C VAL A 215 -6.31 11.23 -3.29
N MET A 216 -5.02 11.27 -2.93
CA MET A 216 -4.07 12.32 -3.32
C MET A 216 -3.43 12.09 -4.70
N ASN A 217 -3.65 10.92 -5.30
CA ASN A 217 -3.13 10.54 -6.61
C ASN A 217 -4.14 9.65 -7.34
N PRO A 218 -5.38 10.14 -7.58
CA PRO A 218 -6.49 9.32 -8.05
C PRO A 218 -6.28 8.77 -9.46
N GLN A 219 -5.52 9.48 -10.28
CA GLN A 219 -5.17 9.06 -11.65
C GLN A 219 -4.19 7.89 -11.70
N ASN A 220 -3.43 7.65 -10.63
CA ASN A 220 -2.43 6.58 -10.55
C ASN A 220 -2.94 5.33 -9.82
N GLY A 221 -4.14 5.39 -9.24
CA GLY A 221 -4.70 4.30 -8.45
C GLY A 221 -5.67 3.43 -9.25
N LEU A 222 -5.52 2.12 -9.16
CA LEU A 222 -6.49 1.14 -9.61
C LEU A 222 -7.10 0.45 -8.39
N THR A 223 -8.43 0.48 -8.29
CA THR A 223 -9.15 -0.23 -7.21
C THR A 223 -9.24 -1.70 -7.59
N ILE A 224 -8.39 -2.53 -6.99
CA ILE A 224 -8.42 -3.99 -7.20
C ILE A 224 -9.60 -4.59 -6.44
N ARG A 225 -10.22 -5.65 -6.98
CA ARG A 225 -11.25 -6.37 -6.22
C ARG A 225 -10.62 -7.03 -4.99
N PRO A 226 -11.19 -6.86 -3.78
CA PRO A 226 -10.62 -7.42 -2.57
C PRO A 226 -10.70 -8.94 -2.58
N PHE A 227 -9.60 -9.61 -2.29
CA PHE A 227 -9.53 -11.06 -2.12
C PHE A 227 -9.89 -11.46 -0.68
N ARG A 228 -11.12 -11.93 -0.49
CA ARG A 228 -11.67 -12.31 0.82
C ARG A 228 -12.09 -13.77 0.82
N LYS A 229 -12.20 -14.38 2.01
CA LYS A 229 -12.68 -15.76 2.18
C LYS A 229 -11.91 -16.73 1.28
N ALA A 230 -10.59 -16.77 1.44
CA ALA A 230 -9.69 -17.54 0.57
C ALA A 230 -10.18 -18.99 0.37
N HIS A 231 -10.61 -19.67 1.44
CA HIS A 231 -11.16 -21.03 1.40
C HIS A 231 -12.31 -21.24 0.39
N ALA A 232 -13.11 -20.20 0.11
CA ALA A 232 -14.26 -20.28 -0.81
C ALA A 232 -13.95 -19.73 -2.21
N ASN A 233 -13.06 -18.74 -2.30
CA ASN A 233 -12.88 -17.96 -3.54
C ASN A 233 -11.60 -18.28 -4.32
N ARG A 234 -10.61 -18.93 -3.67
CA ARG A 234 -9.27 -19.17 -4.24
C ARG A 234 -9.30 -19.87 -5.60
N ASP A 235 -10.19 -20.84 -5.79
CA ASP A 235 -10.21 -21.60 -7.05
C ASP A 235 -10.82 -20.82 -8.22
N SER A 236 -11.48 -19.70 -7.95
CA SER A 236 -12.17 -18.87 -8.94
C SER A 236 -11.58 -17.47 -9.13
N ASP A 237 -10.75 -16.98 -8.20
CA ASP A 237 -10.10 -15.67 -8.33
C ASP A 237 -9.05 -15.71 -9.45
N GLN A 238 -9.23 -14.83 -10.43
CA GLN A 238 -8.35 -14.65 -11.59
C GLN A 238 -7.91 -13.19 -11.72
N GLU A 239 -8.05 -12.40 -10.64
CA GLU A 239 -7.86 -10.95 -10.72
C GLU A 239 -6.41 -10.61 -11.08
N LEU A 240 -5.43 -11.25 -10.41
CA LEU A 240 -4.01 -11.02 -10.69
C LEU A 240 -3.61 -11.48 -12.09
N VAL A 241 -4.27 -12.49 -12.66
CA VAL A 241 -4.03 -12.92 -14.05
C VAL A 241 -4.47 -11.81 -15.01
N LYS A 242 -5.67 -11.26 -14.83
CA LYS A 242 -6.19 -10.17 -15.67
C LYS A 242 -5.37 -8.89 -15.49
N LEU A 243 -4.95 -8.58 -14.26
CA LEU A 243 -4.11 -7.41 -13.98
C LEU A 243 -2.70 -7.57 -14.55
N THR A 244 -2.15 -8.78 -14.60
CA THR A 244 -0.90 -9.06 -15.33
C THR A 244 -1.04 -8.64 -16.79
N GLN A 245 -2.11 -9.09 -17.46
CA GLN A 245 -2.36 -8.75 -18.86
C GLN A 245 -2.52 -7.23 -19.05
N TYR A 246 -3.23 -6.58 -18.14
CA TYR A 246 -3.40 -5.12 -18.17
C TYR A 246 -2.07 -4.38 -18.03
N LEU A 247 -1.27 -4.70 -17.01
CA LEU A 247 0.02 -4.06 -16.76
C LEU A 247 0.98 -4.25 -17.93
N LEU A 248 1.11 -5.46 -18.46
CA LEU A 248 1.96 -5.71 -19.62
C LEU A 248 1.47 -4.97 -20.88
N ALA A 249 0.16 -4.79 -21.04
CA ALA A 249 -0.38 -4.06 -22.18
C ALA A 249 -0.13 -2.53 -22.08
N ILE A 250 -0.16 -1.96 -20.88
CA ILE A 250 0.10 -0.52 -20.68
C ILE A 250 1.58 -0.20 -20.49
N ALA A 251 2.44 -1.19 -20.23
CA ALA A 251 3.88 -1.02 -20.10
C ALA A 251 4.53 -0.42 -21.36
N GLU A 252 3.97 -0.73 -22.53
CA GLU A 252 4.41 -0.21 -23.84
C GLU A 252 4.12 1.29 -24.05
N LEU A 253 3.30 1.90 -23.19
CA LEU A 253 2.96 3.32 -23.30
C LEU A 253 4.02 4.18 -22.63
N ASP A 254 4.42 5.28 -23.27
CA ASP A 254 5.39 6.22 -22.67
C ASP A 254 4.81 6.92 -21.42
N ASP A 255 3.50 7.18 -21.41
CA ASP A 255 2.79 7.90 -20.35
C ASP A 255 1.46 7.22 -19.99
N LEU A 256 1.27 6.93 -18.71
CA LEU A 256 0.09 6.30 -18.11
C LEU A 256 -0.98 7.32 -17.68
N SER A 257 -0.67 8.62 -17.67
CA SER A 257 -1.52 9.68 -17.12
C SER A 257 -2.85 9.88 -17.85
N HIS A 258 -3.00 9.30 -19.04
CA HIS A 258 -4.23 9.36 -19.85
C HIS A 258 -5.14 8.13 -19.67
N LEU A 259 -4.74 7.15 -18.87
CA LEU A 259 -5.49 5.90 -18.72
C LEU A 259 -6.63 6.03 -17.70
N ASP A 260 -7.82 5.58 -18.07
CA ASP A 260 -8.91 5.40 -17.10
C ASP A 260 -8.81 4.02 -16.44
N HIS A 261 -8.08 3.94 -15.32
CA HIS A 261 -7.90 2.69 -14.57
C HIS A 261 -9.22 2.12 -14.02
N SER A 262 -10.32 2.88 -13.99
CA SER A 262 -11.62 2.32 -13.60
C SER A 262 -12.20 1.36 -14.65
N LYS A 263 -11.69 1.43 -15.89
CA LYS A 263 -12.13 0.61 -17.03
C LYS A 263 -11.04 -0.36 -17.51
N TRP A 264 -10.10 -0.69 -16.65
CA TRP A 264 -8.95 -1.54 -16.98
C TRP A 264 -9.34 -2.90 -17.58
N GLU A 265 -10.46 -3.49 -17.14
CA GLU A 265 -10.98 -4.77 -17.66
C GLU A 265 -11.32 -4.70 -19.16
N SER A 266 -11.68 -3.52 -19.67
CA SER A 266 -12.00 -3.32 -21.10
C SER A 266 -10.77 -3.10 -21.99
N PHE A 267 -9.60 -2.83 -21.40
CA PHE A 267 -8.39 -2.46 -22.14
C PHE A 267 -7.83 -3.59 -23.02
N SER A 268 -8.07 -4.84 -22.63
CA SER A 268 -7.65 -6.05 -23.34
C SER A 268 -8.47 -6.31 -24.61
N GLU A 269 -9.73 -5.86 -24.68
CA GLU A 269 -10.59 -6.08 -25.85
C GLU A 269 -10.24 -5.16 -27.03
N ASP A 270 -9.81 -3.92 -26.77
CA ASP A 270 -9.55 -2.93 -27.81
C ASP A 270 -8.13 -3.00 -28.40
N THR A 271 -7.14 -3.40 -27.60
CA THR A 271 -5.77 -3.64 -28.09
C THR A 271 -5.70 -4.86 -29.01
N GLY A 272 -6.50 -5.90 -28.75
CA GLY A 272 -6.66 -7.06 -29.64
C GLY A 272 -7.32 -6.72 -30.99
N LYS A 273 -8.28 -5.78 -31.01
CA LYS A 273 -8.91 -5.30 -32.25
C LYS A 273 -7.95 -4.43 -33.09
N ARG A 274 -7.14 -3.58 -32.46
CA ARG A 274 -6.15 -2.75 -33.17
C ARG A 274 -5.01 -3.58 -33.76
N ARG A 275 -4.60 -4.67 -33.11
CA ARG A 275 -3.60 -5.62 -33.65
C ARG A 275 -4.12 -6.48 -34.81
N ARG A 276 -5.42 -6.70 -34.93
CA ARG A 276 -6.03 -7.43 -36.07
C ARG A 276 -6.22 -6.58 -37.34
N HIS A 277 -6.10 -5.25 -37.23
CA HIS A 277 -6.30 -4.32 -38.33
C HIS A 277 -5.02 -3.63 -38.82
N ARG A 278 -3.85 -4.10 -38.38
CA ARG A 278 -2.55 -3.54 -38.78
C ARG A 278 -1.67 -4.60 -39.42
#